data_AF-A0A2N5SB41-F1
#
_entry.id   AF-A0A2N5SB41-F1
#
_cell.length_a   1.000
_cell.length_b   1.000
_cell.length_c   1.000
_cell.angle_alpha   90.00
_cell.angle_beta   90.00
_cell.angle_gamma   90.00
#
_symmetry.space_group_name_H-M   'P 1'
#
loop_
_entity.id
_entity.type
_entity.pdbx_description
1 polymer ?
#
loop_
_entity_poly.entity_id
_entity_poly.type
_entity_poly.pdbx_seq_one_letter_code
_entity_poly.pdbx_strand_id
1 'polypeptide(L)'
;MPPFTPAVRKGEHKGQAVSTQTKADVERALALAGISRLTFDWEVKHGSDSPWNSTVIEVLGSKAVDWLQRLGPISCEEADQAQAVIQRWVNTKCREIREAASLAGENYDQIKAAKAAKAQFERWRKKIRENRCSMVAEVFKDNIGLAHIVENKDCGSNIEDGGENNLPVTRCPYWRSSHLTSILHCLDKMVQTKAVHHRTIATNQQLYGRSQKRFSTGNGIKGVPRDLPVDF
;
A
#
# COMPACT_ATOMS: atom_id res chain seq x y z
N MET A 1 -12.90 18.46 39.14
CA MET A 1 -13.40 17.72 37.96
C MET A 1 -14.08 16.44 38.42
N PRO A 2 -15.24 16.05 37.87
CA PRO A 2 -15.86 14.79 38.25
C PRO A 2 -15.03 13.60 37.70
N PRO A 3 -15.19 12.38 38.24
CA PRO A 3 -14.39 11.22 37.84
C PRO A 3 -14.78 10.70 36.46
N PHE A 4 -13.78 10.35 35.65
CA PHE A 4 -13.96 9.73 34.33
C PHE A 4 -14.02 8.21 34.43
N THR A 5 -15.08 7.61 33.88
CA THR A 5 -15.24 6.14 33.84
C THR A 5 -15.38 5.65 32.40
N PRO A 6 -14.44 4.83 31.87
CA PRO A 6 -14.49 4.33 30.50
C PRO A 6 -15.55 3.25 30.25
N ALA A 7 -15.99 3.18 28.98
CA ALA A 7 -17.12 2.39 28.49
C ALA A 7 -16.83 0.88 28.30
N VAL A 8 -17.89 0.06 28.36
CA VAL A 8 -17.84 -1.35 27.92
C VAL A 8 -18.78 -1.59 26.72
N ARG A 9 -18.17 -2.31 25.77
CA ARG A 9 -18.55 -3.01 24.51
C ARG A 9 -20.00 -3.51 24.33
N LYS A 10 -20.41 -4.04 23.16
CA LYS A 10 -20.09 -3.97 21.69
C LYS A 10 -21.15 -4.92 21.08
N GLY A 11 -21.97 -4.42 20.14
CA GLY A 11 -23.06 -5.15 19.45
C GLY A 11 -24.41 -5.11 20.19
N GLU A 12 -25.60 -5.13 19.58
CA GLU A 12 -25.99 -5.18 18.15
C GLU A 12 -26.31 -3.78 17.56
N HIS A 13 -26.03 -3.55 16.27
CA HIS A 13 -26.54 -2.40 15.52
C HIS A 13 -27.45 -2.86 14.37
N LYS A 14 -28.70 -2.41 14.35
CA LYS A 14 -29.63 -2.59 13.22
C LYS A 14 -30.24 -1.23 12.92
N GLY A 15 -29.65 -0.49 11.98
CA GLY A 15 -29.99 0.91 11.70
C GLY A 15 -31.48 1.13 11.37
N GLN A 16 -32.07 2.31 11.50
CA GLN A 16 -31.56 3.58 12.00
C GLN A 16 -32.72 4.40 12.61
N ALA A 17 -32.46 5.18 13.66
CA ALA A 17 -33.09 6.50 13.78
C ALA A 17 -32.10 7.49 14.41
N VAL A 18 -31.61 8.44 13.61
CA VAL A 18 -30.75 9.54 14.07
C VAL A 18 -31.65 10.70 14.51
N SER A 19 -31.80 10.81 15.81
CA SER A 19 -31.56 12.04 16.57
C SER A 19 -31.20 11.55 17.99
N THR A 20 -30.52 12.30 18.85
CA THR A 20 -31.36 12.87 19.93
C THR A 20 -31.14 14.37 19.96
N GLN A 21 -31.94 15.05 19.14
CA GLN A 21 -31.62 16.22 18.30
C GLN A 21 -30.36 16.14 17.45
N THR A 22 -29.65 15.02 17.54
CA THR A 22 -28.41 14.89 16.83
C THR A 22 -27.84 13.45 16.83
N LYS A 23 -26.60 13.14 17.21
CA LYS A 23 -26.08 13.06 18.59
C LYS A 23 -25.23 14.27 19.05
N ALA A 24 -25.68 15.01 20.08
CA ALA A 24 -25.78 16.49 20.19
C ALA A 24 -24.76 17.37 19.38
N ASP A 25 -25.16 17.81 18.19
CA ASP A 25 -24.43 18.33 17.02
C ASP A 25 -23.05 17.77 16.81
N VAL A 26 -22.97 16.44 16.89
CA VAL A 26 -21.88 15.50 16.67
C VAL A 26 -20.53 16.08 17.02
N GLU A 27 -20.13 15.71 18.23
CA GLU A 27 -20.78 16.39 19.35
C GLU A 27 -20.16 17.78 19.53
N ARG A 28 -21.02 18.74 19.25
CA ARG A 28 -20.85 20.13 18.78
C ARG A 28 -19.64 20.43 17.90
N ALA A 29 -19.70 19.89 16.68
CA ALA A 29 -18.64 20.00 15.68
C ALA A 29 -17.32 19.54 16.29
N LEU A 30 -17.43 18.36 16.90
CA LEU A 30 -16.35 17.63 17.53
C LEU A 30 -15.51 18.53 18.43
N ALA A 31 -16.23 19.16 19.37
CA ALA A 31 -15.76 20.21 20.28
C ALA A 31 -14.64 21.03 19.65
N LEU A 32 -15.02 21.54 18.48
CA LEU A 32 -14.41 22.55 17.64
C LEU A 32 -12.91 22.35 17.42
N ALA A 33 -12.60 21.12 16.98
CA ALA A 33 -11.34 20.72 16.38
C ALA A 33 -10.16 20.49 17.34
N GLY A 34 -10.44 20.30 18.63
CA GLY A 34 -9.55 19.58 19.58
C GLY A 34 -10.05 18.17 19.91
N ILE A 35 -10.52 17.45 18.89
CA ILE A 35 -11.49 16.34 18.85
C ILE A 35 -11.14 15.12 19.76
N SER A 36 -11.93 14.80 20.80
CA SER A 36 -11.54 13.82 21.83
C SER A 36 -12.24 12.44 21.83
N ARG A 37 -13.19 12.15 20.94
CA ARG A 37 -13.63 10.78 20.58
C ARG A 37 -14.54 10.82 19.35
N LEU A 38 -14.40 9.82 18.48
CA LEU A 38 -15.10 9.70 17.20
C LEU A 38 -15.47 8.25 16.95
N THR A 39 -16.67 7.98 16.42
CA THR A 39 -17.05 6.64 15.95
C THR A 39 -17.94 6.69 14.71
N PHE A 40 -17.79 5.69 13.86
CA PHE A 40 -18.63 5.45 12.70
C PHE A 40 -19.58 4.28 12.97
N ASP A 41 -20.63 4.22 12.18
CA ASP A 41 -21.41 3.01 11.96
C ASP A 41 -20.61 2.09 11.04
N TRP A 42 -20.11 0.99 11.59
CA TRP A 42 -19.20 0.06 10.91
C TRP A 42 -19.91 -1.09 10.19
N GLU A 43 -21.18 -1.34 10.52
CA GLU A 43 -21.96 -2.48 10.01
C GLU A 43 -22.74 -2.14 8.73
N VAL A 44 -22.52 -0.93 8.20
CA VAL A 44 -23.15 -0.43 6.97
C VAL A 44 -22.78 -1.32 5.77
N LYS A 45 -23.83 -1.78 5.07
CA LYS A 45 -23.67 -2.57 3.84
C LYS A 45 -23.05 -1.73 2.74
N HIS A 46 -22.39 -2.37 1.78
CA HIS A 46 -21.77 -1.64 0.67
C HIS A 46 -22.86 -0.99 -0.18
N GLY A 47 -22.77 0.32 -0.40
CA GLY A 47 -23.76 1.08 -1.16
C GLY A 47 -25.02 1.47 -0.38
N SER A 48 -25.09 1.20 0.93
CA SER A 48 -26.13 1.77 1.79
C SER A 48 -25.62 3.00 2.50
N ASP A 49 -26.41 4.06 2.51
CA ASP A 49 -26.08 5.27 3.26
C ASP A 49 -26.43 5.07 4.74
N SER A 50 -25.49 5.44 5.61
CA SER A 50 -25.77 5.61 7.04
C SER A 50 -25.80 7.10 7.32
N PRO A 51 -26.98 7.68 7.55
CA PRO A 51 -27.11 9.08 7.94
C PRO A 51 -26.24 9.47 9.15
N TRP A 52 -25.86 8.52 10.03
CA TRP A 52 -24.85 8.80 11.07
C TRP A 52 -23.46 9.06 10.48
N ASN A 53 -22.99 8.18 9.57
CA ASN A 53 -21.71 8.36 8.92
C ASN A 53 -21.69 9.61 8.06
N SER A 54 -22.75 9.87 7.29
CA SER A 54 -22.83 11.07 6.45
C SER A 54 -22.70 12.35 7.28
N THR A 55 -23.44 12.47 8.39
CA THR A 55 -23.36 13.62 9.29
C THR A 55 -21.98 13.75 9.95
N VAL A 56 -21.35 12.65 10.36
CA VAL A 56 -19.99 12.68 10.94
C VAL A 56 -18.94 13.11 9.91
N ILE A 57 -19.06 12.62 8.68
CA ILE A 57 -18.13 12.91 7.57
C ILE A 57 -18.23 14.37 7.16
N GLU A 58 -19.44 14.91 7.10
CA GLU A 58 -19.69 16.31 6.81
C GLU A 58 -18.96 17.22 7.81
N VAL A 59 -19.13 16.95 9.11
CA VAL A 59 -18.47 17.69 10.20
C VAL A 59 -16.95 17.56 10.14
N LEU A 60 -16.41 16.36 9.92
CA LEU A 60 -14.96 16.15 9.82
C LEU A 60 -14.36 16.81 8.58
N GLY A 61 -15.04 16.73 7.44
CA GLY A 61 -14.58 17.37 6.20
C GLY A 61 -14.48 18.87 6.35
N SER A 62 -15.53 19.50 6.91
CA SER A 62 -15.52 20.93 7.21
C SER A 62 -14.35 21.31 8.14
N LYS A 63 -14.10 20.56 9.21
CA LYS A 63 -13.00 20.88 10.15
C LYS A 63 -11.61 20.59 9.59
N ALA A 64 -11.46 19.63 8.68
CA ALA A 64 -10.20 19.40 7.98
C ALA A 64 -9.83 20.57 7.06
N VAL A 65 -10.81 21.13 6.34
CA VAL A 65 -10.64 22.32 5.49
C VAL A 65 -10.25 23.53 6.33
N ASP A 66 -10.96 23.78 7.44
CA ASP A 66 -10.63 24.86 8.40
C ASP A 66 -9.17 24.76 8.91
N TRP A 67 -8.66 23.54 9.13
CA TRP A 67 -7.29 23.33 9.59
C TRP A 67 -6.25 23.53 8.47
N LEU A 68 -6.51 23.01 7.26
CA LEU A 68 -5.61 23.17 6.12
C LEU A 68 -5.44 24.64 5.72
N GLN A 69 -6.53 25.43 5.76
CA GLN A 69 -6.48 26.88 5.51
C GLN A 69 -5.55 27.65 6.46
N ARG A 70 -5.37 27.15 7.69
CA ARG A 70 -4.44 27.77 8.66
C ARG A 70 -2.97 27.47 8.33
N LEU A 71 -2.70 26.43 7.54
CA LEU A 71 -1.35 26.04 7.11
C LEU A 71 -0.96 26.66 5.75
N GLY A 72 -1.95 27.07 4.96
CA GLY A 72 -1.75 27.75 3.69
C GLY A 72 -3.06 27.91 2.91
N PRO A 73 -3.10 28.75 1.87
CA PRO A 73 -4.28 28.88 1.02
C PRO A 73 -4.59 27.55 0.32
N ILE A 74 -5.85 27.12 0.39
CA ILE A 74 -6.39 25.97 -0.35
C ILE A 74 -7.45 26.44 -1.34
N SER A 75 -7.52 25.79 -2.49
CA SER A 75 -8.54 26.08 -3.50
C SER A 75 -9.91 25.53 -3.09
N CYS A 76 -10.99 26.06 -3.70
CA CYS A 76 -12.33 25.51 -3.49
C CYS A 76 -12.42 24.04 -3.92
N GLU A 77 -11.74 23.67 -5.00
CA GLU A 77 -11.69 22.30 -5.52
C GLU A 77 -11.03 21.33 -4.52
N GLU A 78 -10.00 21.78 -3.79
CA GLU A 78 -9.35 21.00 -2.73
C GLU A 78 -10.22 20.89 -1.48
N ALA A 79 -10.96 21.95 -1.15
CA ALA A 79 -11.89 21.95 -0.03
C ALA A 79 -13.05 20.96 -0.23
N ASP A 80 -13.59 20.89 -1.46
CA ASP A 80 -14.69 20.01 -1.83
C ASP A 80 -14.30 18.52 -1.78
N GLN A 81 -13.00 18.20 -1.90
CA GLN A 81 -12.51 16.82 -1.85
C GLN A 81 -12.44 16.24 -0.43
N ALA A 82 -12.40 17.08 0.61
CA ALA A 82 -12.14 16.62 1.98
C ALA A 82 -13.17 15.58 2.45
N GLN A 83 -14.45 15.85 2.22
CA GLN A 83 -15.54 14.92 2.58
C GLN A 83 -15.45 13.61 1.77
N ALA A 84 -15.16 13.69 0.47
CA ALA A 84 -15.04 12.51 -0.40
C ALA A 84 -13.89 11.58 0.01
N VAL A 85 -12.75 12.15 0.43
CA VAL A 85 -11.59 11.39 0.93
C VAL A 85 -11.95 10.66 2.22
N ILE A 86 -12.61 11.33 3.16
CA ILE A 86 -13.03 10.74 4.43
C ILE A 86 -14.08 9.64 4.18
N GLN A 87 -15.07 9.89 3.31
CA GLN A 87 -16.06 8.89 2.92
C GLN A 87 -15.42 7.63 2.34
N ARG A 88 -14.46 7.77 1.42
CA ARG A 88 -13.72 6.65 0.84
C ARG A 88 -12.96 5.85 1.91
N TRP A 89 -12.36 6.54 2.88
CA TRP A 89 -11.66 5.91 4.00
C TRP A 89 -12.63 5.10 4.89
N VAL A 90 -13.77 5.68 5.28
CA VAL A 90 -14.81 5.00 6.07
C VAL A 90 -15.31 3.76 5.34
N ASN A 91 -15.66 3.88 4.06
CA ASN A 91 -16.14 2.76 3.25
C ASN A 91 -15.12 1.61 3.17
N THR A 92 -13.84 1.96 3.05
CA THR A 92 -12.75 0.98 3.04
C THR A 92 -12.66 0.25 4.39
N LYS A 93 -12.79 0.98 5.49
CA LYS A 93 -12.73 0.42 6.85
C LYS A 93 -13.93 -0.45 7.19
N CYS A 94 -15.15 -0.05 6.82
CA CYS A 94 -16.34 -0.90 6.99
C CYS A 94 -16.18 -2.23 6.23
N ARG A 95 -15.61 -2.21 5.01
CA ARG A 95 -15.31 -3.44 4.27
C ARG A 95 -14.29 -4.31 5.00
N GLU A 96 -13.19 -3.73 5.46
CA GLU A 96 -12.16 -4.46 6.20
C GLU A 96 -12.71 -5.10 7.49
N ILE A 97 -13.57 -4.40 8.24
CA ILE A 97 -14.18 -4.92 9.46
C ILE A 97 -15.14 -6.07 9.13
N ARG A 98 -15.91 -5.97 8.04
CA ARG A 98 -16.79 -7.06 7.58
C ARG A 98 -16.02 -8.30 7.16
N GLU A 99 -14.95 -8.11 6.37
CA GLU A 99 -14.01 -9.20 6.03
C GLU A 99 -13.46 -9.86 7.31
N ALA A 100 -13.06 -9.06 8.31
CA ALA A 100 -12.53 -9.56 9.57
C ALA A 100 -13.56 -10.32 10.42
N ALA A 101 -14.80 -9.82 10.51
CA ALA A 101 -15.87 -10.45 11.27
C ALA A 101 -16.27 -11.81 10.69
N SER A 102 -16.18 -11.97 9.36
CA SER A 102 -16.42 -13.24 8.67
C SER A 102 -15.36 -14.32 8.97
N LEU A 103 -14.20 -13.93 9.52
CA LEU A 103 -13.05 -14.81 9.76
C LEU A 103 -12.94 -15.30 11.21
N ALA A 104 -14.01 -15.19 12.01
CA ALA A 104 -14.17 -15.80 13.34
C ALA A 104 -12.90 -15.79 14.22
N GLY A 105 -12.54 -14.63 14.75
CA GLY A 105 -11.61 -14.53 15.88
C GLY A 105 -10.13 -14.76 15.60
N GLU A 106 -9.74 -15.29 14.45
CA GLU A 106 -8.35 -15.27 14.00
C GLU A 106 -8.08 -14.03 13.13
N ASN A 107 -7.05 -13.27 13.52
CA ASN A 107 -6.14 -12.63 12.58
C ASN A 107 -6.50 -11.34 11.81
N TYR A 108 -7.37 -10.44 12.30
CA TYR A 108 -7.46 -9.11 11.66
C TYR A 108 -6.11 -8.39 11.55
N ASP A 109 -5.36 -8.33 12.67
CA ASP A 109 -4.06 -7.68 12.69
C ASP A 109 -3.02 -8.42 11.84
N GLN A 110 -3.07 -9.76 11.79
CA GLN A 110 -2.18 -10.55 10.94
C GLN A 110 -2.53 -10.42 9.44
N ILE A 111 -3.80 -10.33 9.07
CA ILE A 111 -4.23 -10.05 7.69
C ILE A 111 -3.79 -8.66 7.28
N LYS A 112 -3.93 -7.68 8.16
CA LYS A 112 -3.46 -6.31 7.93
C LYS A 112 -1.93 -6.28 7.78
N ALA A 113 -1.20 -6.97 8.66
CA ALA A 113 0.25 -7.11 8.58
C ALA A 113 0.67 -7.79 7.27
N ALA A 114 0.00 -8.88 6.87
CA ALA A 114 0.26 -9.59 5.61
C ALA A 114 -0.02 -8.70 4.39
N LYS A 115 -1.14 -7.96 4.37
CA LYS A 115 -1.46 -6.99 3.30
C LYS A 115 -0.40 -5.88 3.24
N ALA A 116 0.04 -5.37 4.39
CA ALA A 116 1.08 -4.34 4.47
C ALA A 116 2.45 -4.86 3.99
N ALA A 117 2.84 -6.07 4.40
CA ALA A 117 4.06 -6.74 3.96
C ALA A 117 4.05 -6.94 2.43
N LYS A 118 2.95 -7.46 1.87
CA LYS A 118 2.79 -7.61 0.42
C LYS A 118 2.95 -6.29 -0.32
N ALA A 119 2.29 -5.23 0.14
CA ALA A 119 2.39 -3.90 -0.46
C ALA A 119 3.82 -3.33 -0.35
N GLN A 120 4.54 -3.60 0.74
CA GLN A 120 5.94 -3.24 0.89
C GLN A 120 6.82 -3.95 -0.14
N PHE A 121 6.67 -5.26 -0.33
CA PHE A 121 7.43 -6.00 -1.35
C PHE A 121 7.10 -5.54 -2.78
N GLU A 122 5.87 -5.16 -3.08
CA GLU A 122 5.51 -4.54 -4.37
C GLU A 122 6.24 -3.21 -4.61
N ARG A 123 6.29 -2.34 -3.59
CA ARG A 123 7.06 -1.08 -3.66
C ARG A 123 8.55 -1.35 -3.83
N TRP A 124 9.08 -2.35 -3.14
CA TRP A 124 10.50 -2.74 -3.25
C TRP A 124 10.84 -3.28 -4.63
N ARG A 125 9.99 -4.13 -5.23
CA ARG A 125 10.18 -4.60 -6.62
C ARG A 125 10.23 -3.44 -7.60
N LYS A 126 9.28 -2.51 -7.49
CA LYS A 126 9.23 -1.30 -8.31
C LYS A 126 10.51 -0.47 -8.15
N LYS A 127 10.95 -0.23 -6.92
CA LYS A 127 12.15 0.55 -6.62
C LYS A 127 13.44 -0.09 -7.15
N ILE A 128 13.59 -1.42 -7.04
CA ILE A 128 14.75 -2.13 -7.61
C ILE A 128 14.79 -1.97 -9.12
N ARG A 129 13.64 -2.14 -9.80
CA ARG A 129 13.54 -1.93 -11.25
C ARG A 129 13.92 -0.51 -11.64
N GLU A 130 13.35 0.50 -10.99
CA GLU A 130 13.65 1.92 -11.25
C GLU A 130 15.13 2.24 -11.04
N ASN A 131 15.71 1.77 -9.95
CA ASN A 131 17.14 1.95 -9.66
C ASN A 131 18.02 1.32 -10.74
N ARG A 132 17.68 0.13 -11.24
CA ARG A 132 18.42 -0.54 -12.31
C ARG A 132 18.25 0.19 -13.65
N CYS A 133 17.03 0.61 -14.01
CA CYS A 133 16.79 1.41 -15.21
C CYS A 133 17.62 2.70 -15.19
N SER A 134 17.62 3.41 -14.05
CA SER A 134 18.43 4.62 -13.87
C SER A 134 19.93 4.32 -14.02
N MET A 135 20.42 3.21 -13.48
CA MET A 135 21.84 2.86 -13.56
C MET A 135 22.25 2.39 -14.97
N VAL A 136 21.37 1.71 -15.69
CA VAL A 136 21.58 1.40 -17.12
C VAL A 136 21.64 2.67 -17.95
N ALA A 137 20.69 3.59 -17.76
CA ALA A 137 20.68 4.87 -18.47
C ALA A 137 21.96 5.70 -18.20
N GLU A 138 22.57 5.53 -17.03
CA GLU A 138 23.80 6.24 -16.68
C GLU A 138 25.06 5.57 -17.24
N VAL A 139 25.22 4.26 -17.05
CA VAL A 139 26.46 3.52 -17.32
C VAL A 139 26.49 2.92 -18.73
N PHE A 140 25.33 2.62 -19.30
CA PHE A 140 25.15 1.95 -20.59
C PHE A 140 24.25 2.78 -21.52
N LYS A 141 24.57 4.08 -21.66
CA LYS A 141 23.77 5.09 -22.39
C LYS A 141 23.29 4.62 -23.78
N ASP A 142 24.16 3.93 -24.52
CA ASP A 142 23.88 3.53 -25.90
C ASP A 142 23.33 2.10 -26.03
N ASN A 143 23.20 1.36 -24.91
CA ASN A 143 22.71 -0.02 -24.93
C ASN A 143 21.20 -0.09 -24.76
N ILE A 144 20.49 0.24 -25.84
CA ILE A 144 19.02 0.24 -25.90
C ILE A 144 18.45 -1.16 -25.60
N GLY A 145 19.13 -2.22 -26.05
CA GLY A 145 18.71 -3.61 -25.79
C GLY A 145 18.70 -3.96 -24.30
N LEU A 146 19.75 -3.60 -23.57
CA LEU A 146 19.81 -3.82 -22.13
C LEU A 146 18.77 -2.96 -21.39
N ALA A 147 18.57 -1.71 -21.80
CA ALA A 147 17.53 -0.85 -21.23
C ALA A 147 16.15 -1.49 -21.36
N HIS A 148 15.81 -1.99 -22.56
CA HIS A 148 14.54 -2.68 -22.81
C HIS A 148 14.38 -3.94 -21.94
N ILE A 149 15.44 -4.74 -21.79
CA ILE A 149 15.43 -5.94 -20.93
C ILE A 149 15.17 -5.57 -19.47
N VAL A 150 15.84 -4.54 -18.93
CA VAL A 150 15.70 -4.13 -17.53
C VAL A 150 14.36 -3.45 -17.26
N GLU A 151 13.79 -2.76 -18.24
CA GLU A 151 12.44 -2.21 -18.15
C GLU A 151 11.36 -3.29 -18.13
N ASN A 152 11.61 -4.47 -18.70
CA ASN A 152 10.64 -5.57 -18.64
C ASN A 152 10.36 -5.98 -17.18
N LYS A 153 9.08 -6.07 -16.81
CA LYS A 153 8.64 -6.40 -15.44
C LYS A 153 9.20 -7.73 -14.92
N ASP A 154 9.37 -8.72 -15.79
CA ASP A 154 9.87 -10.06 -15.44
C ASP A 154 11.40 -10.11 -15.25
N CYS A 155 12.11 -9.06 -15.69
CA CYS A 155 13.57 -8.93 -15.57
C CYS A 155 13.99 -7.86 -14.55
N GLY A 156 13.31 -6.73 -14.55
CA GLY A 156 13.68 -5.52 -13.81
C GLY A 156 13.78 -5.70 -12.32
N SER A 157 13.02 -6.64 -11.74
CA SER A 157 13.18 -7.05 -10.34
C SER A 157 13.13 -8.57 -10.24
N ASN A 158 13.95 -9.12 -9.34
CA ASN A 158 14.03 -10.56 -9.11
C ASN A 158 13.76 -10.92 -7.65
N ILE A 159 13.06 -10.05 -6.91
CA ILE A 159 12.71 -10.31 -5.53
C ILE A 159 11.27 -10.81 -5.42
N GLU A 160 11.05 -11.70 -4.47
CA GLU A 160 9.77 -12.21 -4.02
C GLU A 160 9.60 -11.97 -2.52
N ASP A 161 8.37 -12.19 -2.06
CA ASP A 161 7.99 -12.05 -0.66
C ASP A 161 8.83 -12.99 0.23
N GLY A 162 9.44 -12.44 1.27
CA GLY A 162 10.23 -13.17 2.26
C GLY A 162 9.40 -13.74 3.42
N GLY A 163 8.12 -13.39 3.50
CA GLY A 163 7.30 -13.56 4.68
C GLY A 163 7.48 -12.43 5.69
N GLU A 164 6.78 -12.55 6.81
CA GLU A 164 6.75 -11.53 7.86
C GLU A 164 8.14 -11.31 8.48
N ASN A 165 8.55 -10.05 8.60
CA ASN A 165 9.84 -9.60 9.16
C ASN A 165 11.10 -10.19 8.50
N ASN A 166 10.99 -10.76 7.31
CA ASN A 166 12.10 -11.37 6.60
C ASN A 166 12.60 -10.49 5.44
N LEU A 167 13.89 -10.63 5.13
CA LEU A 167 14.45 -10.07 3.90
C LEU A 167 13.82 -10.72 2.66
N PRO A 168 13.83 -10.03 1.50
CA PRO A 168 13.28 -10.57 0.26
C PRO A 168 13.95 -11.88 -0.16
N VAL A 169 13.19 -12.74 -0.84
CA VAL A 169 13.72 -13.94 -1.50
C VAL A 169 14.11 -13.59 -2.93
N THR A 170 15.24 -14.07 -3.43
CA THR A 170 15.58 -13.94 -4.85
C THR A 170 14.92 -15.04 -5.66
N ARG A 171 14.27 -14.70 -6.76
CA ARG A 171 13.83 -15.64 -7.80
C ARG A 171 14.79 -15.61 -8.98
N CYS A 172 15.36 -16.77 -9.31
CA CYS A 172 16.17 -16.97 -10.51
C CYS A 172 15.37 -17.78 -11.53
N PRO A 173 14.84 -17.13 -12.60
CA PRO A 173 14.13 -17.84 -13.65
C PRO A 173 15.05 -18.80 -14.40
N TYR A 174 14.53 -19.94 -14.86
CA TYR A 174 15.30 -20.88 -15.68
C TYR A 174 15.71 -20.29 -17.04
N TRP A 175 14.92 -19.37 -17.58
CA TRP A 175 15.21 -18.70 -18.85
C TRP A 175 16.29 -17.61 -18.73
N ARG A 176 16.67 -17.21 -17.51
CA ARG A 176 17.61 -16.11 -17.30
C ARG A 176 19.05 -16.62 -17.37
N SER A 177 19.84 -16.06 -18.28
CA SER A 177 21.27 -16.39 -18.37
C SER A 177 22.06 -15.96 -17.12
N SER A 178 23.16 -16.66 -16.86
CA SER A 178 24.11 -16.32 -15.79
C SER A 178 24.73 -14.93 -16.00
N HIS A 179 25.02 -14.57 -17.26
CA HIS A 179 25.52 -13.25 -17.65
C HIS A 179 24.55 -12.14 -17.27
N LEU A 180 23.27 -12.27 -17.64
CA LEU A 180 22.25 -11.28 -17.29
C LEU A 180 22.09 -11.16 -15.77
N THR A 181 22.11 -12.29 -15.06
CA THR A 181 22.08 -12.29 -13.59
C THR A 181 23.25 -11.51 -12.98
N SER A 182 24.45 -11.66 -13.54
CA SER A 182 25.65 -10.96 -13.09
C SER A 182 25.56 -9.45 -13.37
N ILE A 183 25.10 -9.06 -14.56
CA ILE A 183 24.88 -7.65 -14.92
C ILE A 183 23.89 -6.99 -13.93
N LEU A 184 22.74 -7.63 -13.68
CA LEU A 184 21.73 -7.10 -12.74
C LEU A 184 22.30 -6.94 -11.32
N HIS A 185 23.16 -7.86 -10.88
CA HIS A 185 23.82 -7.76 -9.58
C HIS A 185 24.84 -6.60 -9.54
N CYS A 186 25.62 -6.40 -10.60
CA CYS A 186 26.54 -5.27 -10.71
C CYS A 186 25.79 -3.93 -10.65
N LEU A 187 24.66 -3.80 -11.35
CA LEU A 187 23.80 -2.61 -11.27
C LEU A 187 23.32 -2.36 -9.83
N ASP A 188 22.86 -3.41 -9.12
CA ASP A 188 22.45 -3.29 -7.72
C ASP A 188 23.60 -2.84 -6.81
N LYS A 189 24.83 -3.30 -7.08
CA LYS A 189 26.03 -2.89 -6.33
C LYS A 189 26.39 -1.44 -6.61
N MET A 190 26.35 -1.00 -7.87
CA MET A 190 26.58 0.40 -8.25
C MET A 190 25.61 1.34 -7.54
N VAL A 191 24.31 0.99 -7.50
CA VAL A 191 23.29 1.75 -6.78
C VAL A 191 23.59 1.83 -5.27
N GLN A 192 24.00 0.72 -4.67
CA GLN A 192 24.35 0.68 -3.23
C GLN A 192 25.58 1.54 -2.92
N THR A 193 26.62 1.47 -3.74
CA THR A 193 27.86 2.22 -3.54
C THR A 193 27.66 3.74 -3.68
N LYS A 194 26.70 4.18 -4.49
CA LYS A 194 26.34 5.60 -4.62
C LYS A 194 25.61 6.20 -3.42
N ALA A 195 25.10 5.37 -2.51
CA ALA A 195 24.36 5.87 -1.36
C ALA A 195 25.32 6.48 -0.32
N VAL A 196 25.28 7.80 -0.18
CA VAL A 196 26.10 8.53 0.83
C VAL A 196 25.34 8.72 2.14
N HIS A 197 24.03 8.95 2.07
CA HIS A 197 23.22 9.25 3.25
C HIS A 197 22.90 7.99 4.08
N HIS A 198 23.15 8.02 5.39
CA HIS A 198 22.98 6.88 6.30
C HIS A 198 21.61 6.19 6.22
N ARG A 199 20.51 6.95 6.10
CA ARG A 199 19.15 6.37 5.95
C ARG A 199 18.99 5.60 4.64
N THR A 200 19.61 6.09 3.57
CA THR A 200 19.58 5.43 2.25
C THR A 200 20.39 4.14 2.30
N ILE A 201 21.55 4.16 2.96
CA ILE A 201 22.37 2.97 3.19
C ILE A 201 21.58 1.91 3.97
N ALA A 202 20.95 2.28 5.09
CA ALA A 202 20.13 1.36 5.89
C ALA A 202 18.93 0.80 5.09
N THR A 203 18.26 1.65 4.31
CA THR A 203 17.16 1.22 3.43
C THR A 203 17.65 0.25 2.36
N ASN A 204 18.83 0.50 1.78
CA ASN A 204 19.43 -0.37 0.77
C ASN A 204 19.80 -1.74 1.36
N GLN A 205 20.27 -1.81 2.60
CA GLN A 205 20.53 -3.10 3.27
C GLN A 205 19.27 -3.97 3.35
N GLN A 206 18.10 -3.38 3.63
CA GLN A 206 16.83 -4.12 3.64
C GLN A 206 16.37 -4.48 2.21
N LEU A 207 16.42 -3.50 1.30
CA LEU A 207 15.93 -3.64 -0.08
C LEU A 207 16.75 -4.66 -0.90
N TYR A 208 18.07 -4.64 -0.75
CA TYR A 208 19.01 -5.49 -1.48
C TYR A 208 19.47 -6.71 -0.69
N GLY A 209 19.17 -6.77 0.62
CA GLY A 209 19.34 -7.96 1.43
C GLY A 209 18.52 -9.13 0.87
N ARG A 210 19.02 -10.36 1.05
CA ARG A 210 18.35 -11.59 0.58
C ARG A 210 18.35 -12.64 1.68
N SER A 211 17.17 -13.18 1.98
CA SER A 211 17.02 -14.29 2.93
C SER A 211 17.29 -15.65 2.27
N GLN A 212 16.88 -15.81 1.01
CA GLN A 212 17.01 -17.06 0.26
C GLN A 212 17.18 -16.77 -1.24
N LYS A 213 17.76 -17.71 -1.99
CA LYS A 213 17.69 -17.78 -3.45
C LYS A 213 16.87 -19.01 -3.86
N ARG A 214 15.83 -18.81 -4.66
CA ARG A 214 14.99 -19.86 -5.25
C ARG A 214 15.25 -19.93 -6.76
N PHE A 215 15.74 -21.08 -7.20
CA PHE A 215 15.86 -21.40 -8.61
C PHE A 215 14.53 -21.97 -9.07
N SER A 216 13.91 -21.35 -10.08
CA SER A 216 12.76 -21.99 -10.71
C SER A 216 13.28 -23.06 -11.66
N THR A 217 12.84 -24.29 -11.51
CA THR A 217 12.98 -25.33 -12.52
C THR A 217 11.81 -25.20 -13.49
N GLY A 218 12.11 -24.90 -14.76
CA GLY A 218 11.14 -25.04 -15.84
C GLY A 218 11.38 -26.38 -16.50
N ASN A 219 10.30 -27.12 -16.77
CA ASN A 219 10.34 -27.99 -17.93
C ASN A 219 10.52 -27.03 -19.11
N GLY A 220 11.55 -27.21 -19.94
CA GLY A 220 11.78 -26.35 -21.12
C GLY A 220 10.52 -26.26 -22.00
N ILE A 221 10.56 -25.44 -23.06
CA ILE A 221 9.41 -25.29 -23.97
C ILE A 221 8.96 -26.69 -24.42
N LYS A 222 7.79 -27.15 -23.95
CA LYS A 222 7.21 -28.44 -24.37
C LYS A 222 6.59 -28.23 -25.75
N GLY A 223 7.42 -28.41 -26.78
CA GLY A 223 7.05 -28.27 -28.18
C GLY A 223 7.36 -26.88 -28.75
N VAL A 224 7.52 -26.82 -30.07
CA VAL A 224 7.69 -25.56 -30.81
C VAL A 224 6.30 -24.90 -30.92
N PRO A 225 6.13 -23.61 -30.55
CA PRO A 225 4.90 -22.88 -30.83
C PRO A 225 4.58 -22.98 -32.33
N ARG A 226 3.34 -23.39 -32.67
CA ARG A 226 2.95 -23.72 -34.05
C ARG A 226 3.04 -22.53 -35.02
N ASP A 227 3.12 -21.31 -34.50
CA ASP A 227 3.08 -20.07 -35.27
C ASP A 227 4.43 -19.32 -35.32
N LEU A 228 5.54 -20.00 -35.06
CA LEU A 228 6.85 -19.40 -35.31
C LEU A 228 7.11 -19.31 -36.82
N PRO A 229 7.66 -18.19 -37.31
CA PRO A 229 8.07 -18.07 -38.71
C PRO A 229 9.00 -19.23 -39.05
N VAL A 230 8.64 -19.98 -40.09
CA VAL A 230 9.51 -20.99 -40.68
C VAL A 230 10.39 -20.25 -41.67
N ASP A 231 11.70 -20.31 -41.51
CA ASP A 231 12.62 -19.83 -42.53
C ASP A 231 12.35 -20.65 -43.81
N PHE A 232 11.89 -19.97 -44.86
CA PHE A 232 11.79 -20.51 -46.22
C PHE A 232 13.09 -20.24 -46.98
#